data_AF-A0A0F3IGS5-F1
#
_entry.id   AF-A0A0F3IGS5-F1
#
_cell.length_a   1.000
_cell.length_b   1.000
_cell.length_c   1.000
_cell.angle_alpha   90.00
_cell.angle_beta   90.00
_cell.angle_gamma   90.00
#
_symmetry.space_group_name_H-M   'P 1'
#
loop_
_entity.id
_entity.type
_entity.pdbx_description
1 polymer ?
#
loop_
_entity_poly.entity_id
_entity_poly.type
_entity_poly.pdbx_seq_one_letter_code
_entity_poly.pdbx_strand_id
1 'polypeptide(L)'
;MTISFTDGLSHIDDQLSVRNQGSGAGQIGYDTGTGQVSYAGVVFGTAVGGDNGNDLVITLNANAHVAEVKALIQNITFANTDTSNPVVGTRTINYHLNDGGGTALGGLNTVSGNAFVSVTRANDAPILTVTAPDLGTYSEDIADPYITTTIADLLFNSIAVESNVLDVDDGAVEGVAITGLNSGNGTWQYNTGSGWVAIGTVSNTSALLLRDTDSIRFVPDGENADTASVTFKAWDRTSGTFGTKSRYISGSCCGTCRYIAIFRA
;
A
#
# COMPACT_ATOMS: atom_id res chain seq x y z
N MET A 1 25.15 -14.93 19.88
CA MET A 1 24.52 -15.16 18.57
C MET A 1 24.24 -13.82 17.94
N THR A 2 24.56 -13.65 16.67
CA THR A 2 24.27 -12.43 15.89
C THR A 2 23.41 -12.79 14.71
N ILE A 3 22.38 -12.01 14.45
CA ILE A 3 21.52 -12.09 13.29
C ILE A 3 21.62 -10.77 12.55
N SER A 4 21.99 -10.80 11.27
CA SER A 4 22.27 -9.60 10.48
C SER A 4 21.66 -9.68 9.09
N PHE A 5 21.47 -8.53 8.45
CA PHE A 5 21.20 -8.47 7.01
C PHE A 5 22.52 -8.58 6.22
N THR A 6 22.45 -9.07 4.98
CA THR A 6 23.59 -8.98 4.04
C THR A 6 23.44 -7.75 3.16
N ASP A 7 24.52 -7.00 3.00
CA ASP A 7 24.56 -5.79 2.16
C ASP A 7 24.08 -6.06 0.73
N GLY A 8 23.20 -5.18 0.24
CA GLY A 8 22.69 -5.18 -1.13
C GLY A 8 21.47 -4.30 -1.35
N LEU A 9 20.73 -3.94 -0.28
CA LEU A 9 19.59 -3.02 -0.29
C LEU A 9 19.63 -2.11 0.94
N SER A 10 18.88 -1.01 0.95
CA SER A 10 18.71 -0.20 2.16
C SER A 10 17.87 -0.99 3.18
N HIS A 11 18.38 -1.10 4.41
CA HIS A 11 17.76 -1.87 5.49
C HIS A 11 17.18 -0.99 6.61
N ILE A 12 17.12 0.33 6.42
CA ILE A 12 16.76 1.28 7.49
C ILE A 12 15.34 1.07 8.05
N ASP A 13 14.47 0.41 7.30
CA ASP A 13 13.10 0.07 7.73
C ASP A 13 12.95 -1.40 8.15
N ASP A 14 13.99 -2.22 7.97
CA ASP A 14 13.93 -3.63 8.29
C ASP A 14 14.17 -3.85 9.80
N GLN A 15 13.39 -4.73 10.40
CA GLN A 15 13.43 -5.04 11.82
C GLN A 15 13.59 -6.55 12.01
N LEU A 16 14.49 -6.95 12.91
CA LEU A 16 14.64 -8.31 13.40
C LEU A 16 14.25 -8.36 14.88
N SER A 17 13.48 -9.38 15.26
CA SER A 17 13.07 -9.54 16.66
C SER A 17 12.89 -11.00 17.04
N VAL A 18 12.50 -11.25 18.29
CA VAL A 18 12.16 -12.57 18.81
C VAL A 18 10.65 -12.66 19.03
N ARG A 19 10.01 -13.66 18.46
CA ARG A 19 8.60 -13.96 18.69
C ARG A 19 8.37 -14.38 20.14
N ASN A 20 7.56 -13.63 20.87
CA ASN A 20 7.08 -14.03 22.18
C ASN A 20 5.89 -15.00 22.06
N GLN A 21 6.10 -16.24 22.48
CA GLN A 21 5.09 -17.32 22.54
C GLN A 21 4.52 -17.51 23.95
N GLY A 22 5.15 -16.94 24.98
CA GLY A 22 4.81 -17.13 26.39
C GLY A 22 5.90 -17.86 27.19
N SER A 23 5.55 -18.30 28.39
CA SER A 23 6.46 -18.96 29.35
C SER A 23 6.16 -20.44 29.60
N GLY A 24 5.21 -21.02 28.87
CA GLY A 24 4.84 -22.44 28.97
C GLY A 24 5.91 -23.39 28.41
N ALA A 25 5.76 -24.69 28.67
CA ALA A 25 6.69 -25.70 28.19
C ALA A 25 6.89 -25.62 26.66
N GLY A 26 8.14 -25.55 26.22
CA GLY A 26 8.50 -25.46 24.79
C GLY A 26 8.33 -24.08 24.15
N GLN A 27 7.89 -23.06 24.90
CA GLN A 27 7.65 -21.71 24.37
C GLN A 27 8.88 -20.82 24.54
N ILE A 28 9.15 -19.98 23.54
CA ILE A 28 10.06 -18.85 23.65
C ILE A 28 9.33 -17.65 24.26
N GLY A 29 9.87 -17.09 25.35
CA GLY A 29 9.43 -15.81 25.88
C GLY A 29 10.40 -14.70 25.48
N TYR A 30 9.86 -13.53 25.14
CA TYR A 30 10.66 -12.34 24.87
C TYR A 30 10.05 -11.12 25.57
N ASP A 31 10.87 -10.43 26.36
CA ASP A 31 10.54 -9.17 27.01
C ASP A 31 11.22 -8.03 26.25
N THR A 32 10.42 -7.20 25.57
CA THR A 32 10.91 -6.07 24.76
C THR A 32 11.45 -4.92 25.61
N GLY A 33 11.08 -4.83 26.90
CA GLY A 33 11.56 -3.79 27.80
C GLY A 33 12.94 -4.10 28.38
N THR A 34 13.23 -5.38 28.63
CA THR A 34 14.52 -5.82 29.20
C THR A 34 15.44 -6.51 28.19
N GLY A 35 14.92 -6.92 27.04
CA GLY A 35 15.61 -7.74 26.05
C GLY A 35 15.74 -9.21 26.45
N GLN A 36 15.16 -9.64 27.59
CA GLN A 36 15.33 -11.02 28.06
C GLN A 36 14.65 -12.03 27.14
N VAL A 37 15.39 -13.08 26.80
CA VAL A 37 14.92 -14.23 26.02
C VAL A 37 14.88 -15.45 26.92
N SER A 38 13.73 -16.11 26.98
CA SER A 38 13.49 -17.27 27.84
C SER A 38 12.92 -18.45 27.07
N TYR A 39 13.11 -19.65 27.61
CA TYR A 39 12.50 -20.88 27.12
C TYR A 39 11.84 -21.60 28.29
N ALA A 40 10.55 -21.91 28.16
CA ALA A 40 9.74 -22.45 29.27
C ALA A 40 9.86 -21.62 30.57
N GLY A 41 9.97 -20.29 30.43
CA GLY A 41 10.08 -19.34 31.54
C GLY A 41 11.49 -19.16 32.13
N VAL A 42 12.50 -19.91 31.66
CA VAL A 42 13.89 -19.77 32.12
C VAL A 42 14.66 -18.89 31.14
N VAL A 43 15.25 -17.79 31.64
CA VAL A 43 16.06 -16.88 30.83
C VAL A 43 17.38 -17.54 30.42
N PHE A 44 17.64 -17.59 29.12
CA PHE A 44 18.88 -18.16 28.55
C PHE A 44 19.65 -17.19 27.67
N GLY A 45 19.14 -15.96 27.46
CA GLY A 45 19.89 -14.92 26.79
C GLY A 45 19.26 -13.53 26.91
N THR A 46 19.97 -12.54 26.38
CA THR A 46 19.53 -11.15 26.30
C THR A 46 19.76 -10.63 24.88
N ALA A 47 18.71 -10.13 24.24
CA ALA A 47 18.72 -9.55 22.91
C ALA A 47 18.89 -8.02 22.96
N VAL A 48 19.67 -7.48 22.03
CA VAL A 48 19.89 -6.05 21.80
C VAL A 48 19.92 -5.79 20.29
N GLY A 49 19.46 -4.62 19.86
CA GLY A 49 19.43 -4.25 18.45
C GLY A 49 18.31 -4.94 17.68
N GLY A 50 18.52 -5.17 16.39
CA GLY A 50 17.51 -5.66 15.48
C GLY A 50 16.69 -4.56 14.81
N ASP A 51 16.71 -3.34 15.34
CA ASP A 51 15.91 -2.25 14.82
C ASP A 51 16.57 -1.50 13.66
N ASN A 52 15.79 -1.05 12.68
CA ASN A 52 16.21 -0.16 11.59
C ASN A 52 17.46 -0.64 10.84
N GLY A 53 17.52 -1.94 10.56
CA GLY A 53 18.62 -2.58 9.84
C GLY A 53 19.83 -2.93 10.71
N ASN A 54 19.81 -2.60 12.00
CA ASN A 54 20.88 -3.01 12.92
C ASN A 54 20.80 -4.51 13.20
N ASP A 55 21.96 -5.11 13.46
CA ASP A 55 22.04 -6.51 13.87
C ASP A 55 21.24 -6.78 15.16
N LEU A 56 20.50 -7.88 15.16
CA LEU A 56 19.93 -8.45 16.38
C LEU A 56 21.01 -9.32 17.03
N VAL A 57 21.55 -8.86 18.16
CA VAL A 57 22.59 -9.57 18.92
C VAL A 57 21.97 -10.18 20.17
N ILE A 58 22.01 -11.50 20.26
CA ILE A 58 21.54 -12.27 21.40
C ILE A 58 22.74 -12.84 22.15
N THR A 59 23.01 -12.29 23.34
CA THR A 59 24.02 -12.81 24.25
C THR A 59 23.45 -13.98 25.02
N LEU A 60 23.94 -15.19 24.75
CA LEU A 60 23.50 -16.42 25.42
C LEU A 60 24.22 -16.58 26.77
N ASN A 61 23.55 -17.19 27.74
CA ASN A 61 24.11 -17.51 29.05
C ASN A 61 24.22 -19.04 29.25
N ALA A 62 24.61 -19.47 30.44
CA ALA A 62 24.84 -20.90 30.77
C ALA A 62 23.59 -21.80 30.66
N ASN A 63 22.38 -21.24 30.57
CA ASN A 63 21.15 -22.00 30.37
C ASN A 63 20.85 -22.30 28.88
N ALA A 64 21.64 -21.76 27.95
CA ALA A 64 21.43 -21.94 26.52
C ALA A 64 21.92 -23.33 26.06
N HIS A 65 21.04 -24.32 26.10
CA HIS A 65 21.31 -25.64 25.53
C HIS A 65 20.71 -25.76 24.12
N VAL A 66 20.86 -26.94 23.52
CA VAL A 66 20.50 -27.18 22.11
C VAL A 66 19.00 -26.93 21.85
N ALA A 67 18.13 -27.29 22.79
CA ALA A 67 16.68 -27.16 22.59
C ALA A 67 16.24 -25.69 22.56
N GLU A 68 16.79 -24.87 23.46
CA GLU A 68 16.52 -23.46 23.62
C GLU A 68 17.00 -22.68 22.41
N VAL A 69 18.23 -22.91 21.97
CA VAL A 69 18.82 -22.24 20.81
C VAL A 69 18.09 -22.64 19.52
N LYS A 70 17.71 -23.92 19.38
CA LYS A 70 16.91 -24.38 18.24
C LYS A 70 15.54 -23.70 18.21
N ALA A 71 14.85 -23.64 19.36
CA ALA A 71 13.57 -22.95 19.48
C ALA A 71 13.70 -21.45 19.20
N LEU A 72 14.80 -20.82 19.63
CA LEU A 72 15.09 -19.41 19.38
C LEU A 72 15.24 -19.11 17.89
N ILE A 73 16.06 -19.88 17.16
CA ILE A 73 16.29 -19.69 15.72
C ILE A 73 14.97 -19.79 14.95
N GLN A 74 14.06 -20.68 15.37
CA GLN A 74 12.73 -20.84 14.78
C GLN A 74 11.75 -19.72 15.12
N ASN A 75 12.09 -18.86 16.09
CA ASN A 75 11.27 -17.74 16.56
C ASN A 75 11.90 -16.38 16.25
N ILE A 76 12.91 -16.30 15.38
CA ILE A 76 13.35 -15.02 14.85
C ILE A 76 12.32 -14.50 13.85
N THR A 77 11.91 -13.25 14.01
CA THR A 77 10.93 -12.59 13.16
C THR A 77 11.57 -11.46 12.36
N PHE A 78 11.01 -11.21 11.19
CA PHE A 78 11.31 -10.05 10.36
C PHE A 78 10.06 -9.18 10.24
N ALA A 79 10.25 -7.86 10.25
CA ALA A 79 9.24 -6.88 9.83
C ALA A 79 9.91 -5.78 9.00
N ASN A 80 9.13 -5.09 8.16
CA ASN A 80 9.54 -3.85 7.52
C ASN A 80 8.59 -2.73 8.01
N THR A 81 9.14 -1.60 8.43
CA THR A 81 8.37 -0.48 8.99
C THR A 81 7.79 0.44 7.92
N ASP A 82 8.30 0.41 6.69
CA ASP A 82 7.67 1.08 5.56
C ASP A 82 6.57 0.18 4.98
N THR A 83 5.34 0.46 5.39
CA THR A 83 4.16 -0.27 4.92
C THR A 83 3.60 0.25 3.60
N SER A 84 4.14 1.35 3.06
CA SER A 84 3.64 2.04 1.87
C SER A 84 4.55 1.85 0.67
N ASN A 85 5.85 2.10 0.82
CA ASN A 85 6.81 2.03 -0.28
C ASN A 85 8.09 1.28 0.10
N PRO A 86 7.98 0.07 0.66
CA PRO A 86 9.16 -0.68 1.07
C PRO A 86 10.08 -0.89 -0.13
N VAL A 87 11.39 -0.80 0.11
CA VAL A 87 12.39 -1.18 -0.89
C VAL A 87 12.21 -2.66 -1.26
N VAL A 88 11.68 -2.91 -2.45
CA VAL A 88 11.38 -4.26 -2.93
C VAL A 88 12.66 -5.06 -3.14
N GLY A 89 12.59 -6.37 -2.88
CA GLY A 89 13.71 -7.28 -3.10
C GLY A 89 13.86 -8.33 -2.01
N THR A 90 14.82 -9.24 -2.21
CA THR A 90 15.09 -10.31 -1.26
C THR A 90 16.07 -9.84 -0.20
N ARG A 91 15.70 -9.99 1.08
CA ARG A 91 16.57 -9.85 2.24
C ARG A 91 17.21 -11.20 2.55
N THR A 92 18.54 -11.21 2.66
CA THR A 92 19.29 -12.36 3.16
C THR A 92 19.62 -12.11 4.62
N ILE A 93 19.01 -12.88 5.51
CA ILE A 93 19.23 -12.82 6.96
C ILE A 93 20.29 -13.86 7.31
N ASN A 94 21.45 -13.42 7.78
CA ASN A 94 22.52 -14.30 8.24
C ASN A 94 22.35 -14.60 9.72
N TYR A 95 22.60 -15.86 10.08
CA TYR A 95 22.70 -16.32 11.46
C TYR A 95 24.16 -16.66 11.71
N HIS A 96 24.72 -16.14 12.79
CA HIS A 96 26.03 -16.52 13.30
C HIS A 96 25.92 -16.86 14.79
N LEU A 97 26.02 -18.14 15.10
CA LEU A 97 26.05 -18.65 16.47
C LEU A 97 27.50 -18.88 16.90
N ASN A 98 27.82 -18.41 18.09
CA ASN A 98 29.03 -18.78 18.83
C ASN A 98 28.53 -19.29 20.20
N ASP A 99 28.87 -20.52 20.55
CA ASP A 99 28.41 -21.17 21.79
C ASP A 99 29.30 -20.83 23.01
N GLY A 100 30.41 -20.13 22.79
CA GLY A 100 31.33 -19.69 23.85
C GLY A 100 32.08 -20.83 24.55
N GLY A 101 31.89 -22.09 24.12
CA GLY A 101 32.49 -23.28 24.74
C GLY A 101 33.94 -23.51 24.31
N GLY A 102 34.41 -22.81 23.27
CA GLY A 102 35.69 -23.06 22.64
C GLY A 102 35.72 -24.40 21.90
N THR A 103 36.91 -24.82 21.46
CA THR A 103 37.10 -26.08 20.73
C THR A 103 37.82 -27.15 21.56
N ALA A 104 38.15 -26.86 22.83
CA ALA A 104 39.06 -27.65 23.65
C ALA A 104 38.55 -29.06 24.00
N LEU A 105 37.23 -29.27 24.02
CA LEU A 105 36.60 -30.57 24.31
C LEU A 105 36.11 -31.30 23.05
N GLY A 106 36.49 -30.81 21.87
CA GLY A 106 35.92 -31.25 20.59
C GLY A 106 34.53 -30.63 20.35
N GLY A 107 34.25 -30.22 19.11
CA GLY A 107 33.02 -29.53 18.74
C GLY A 107 33.26 -28.31 17.85
N LEU A 108 32.18 -27.79 17.25
CA LEU A 108 32.19 -26.54 16.48
C LEU A 108 31.85 -25.38 17.41
N ASN A 109 32.79 -24.46 17.60
CA ASN A 109 32.58 -23.26 18.41
C ASN A 109 31.69 -22.22 17.71
N THR A 110 31.58 -22.30 16.37
CA THR A 110 30.70 -21.42 15.58
C THR A 110 29.93 -22.19 14.51
N VAL A 111 28.70 -21.74 14.26
CA VAL A 111 27.83 -22.23 13.19
C VAL A 111 27.18 -21.02 12.52
N SER A 112 27.16 -21.02 11.19
CA SER A 112 26.48 -19.99 10.41
C SER A 112 25.42 -20.60 9.49
N GLY A 113 24.40 -19.81 9.17
CA GLY A 113 23.35 -20.16 8.22
C GLY A 113 22.68 -18.90 7.68
N ASN A 114 21.75 -19.07 6.75
CA ASN A 114 20.97 -17.95 6.24
C ASN A 114 19.48 -18.32 6.08
N ALA A 115 18.64 -17.28 6.05
CA ALA A 115 17.26 -17.33 5.64
C ALA A 115 17.00 -16.20 4.63
N PHE A 116 15.96 -16.38 3.82
CA PHE A 116 15.57 -15.40 2.81
C PHE A 116 14.17 -14.89 3.10
N VAL A 117 13.99 -13.57 3.01
CA VAL A 117 12.68 -12.92 3.08
C VAL A 117 12.48 -12.09 1.82
N SER A 118 11.41 -12.34 1.08
CA SER A 118 11.05 -11.53 -0.08
C SER A 118 10.14 -10.38 0.34
N VAL A 119 10.60 -9.14 0.15
CA VAL A 119 9.81 -7.92 0.36
C VAL A 119 9.20 -7.51 -0.97
N THR A 120 7.88 -7.37 -1.00
CA THR A 120 7.09 -6.93 -2.14
C THR A 120 6.31 -5.68 -1.77
N ARG A 121 6.11 -4.78 -2.72
CA ARG A 121 5.20 -3.64 -2.54
C ARG A 121 3.76 -4.09 -2.78
N ALA A 122 2.83 -3.57 -1.98
CA ALA A 122 1.41 -3.66 -2.26
C ALA A 122 0.98 -2.40 -3.00
N ASN A 123 0.01 -2.51 -3.91
CA ASN A 123 -0.51 -1.33 -4.59
C ASN A 123 -1.35 -0.49 -3.62
N ASP A 124 -1.02 0.78 -3.51
CA ASP A 124 -1.75 1.81 -2.81
C ASP A 124 -2.64 2.59 -3.78
N ALA A 125 -3.81 3.02 -3.30
CA ALA A 125 -4.70 3.77 -4.18
C ALA A 125 -4.24 5.23 -4.28
N PRO A 126 -4.23 5.82 -5.49
CA PRO A 126 -3.89 7.22 -5.65
C PRO A 126 -4.87 8.15 -4.93
N ILE A 127 -4.33 9.26 -4.44
CA ILE A 127 -5.02 10.29 -3.67
C ILE A 127 -5.10 11.56 -4.53
N LEU A 128 -6.30 12.14 -4.65
CA LEU A 128 -6.46 13.45 -5.27
C LEU A 128 -6.18 14.56 -4.24
N THR A 129 -5.52 15.65 -4.63
CA THR A 129 -5.05 16.70 -3.70
C THR A 129 -5.78 18.04 -3.78
N VAL A 130 -6.66 18.25 -4.76
CA VAL A 130 -7.34 19.54 -4.99
C VAL A 130 -8.84 19.51 -4.70
N THR A 131 -9.43 20.68 -4.43
CA THR A 131 -10.89 20.90 -4.45
C THR A 131 -11.46 20.49 -5.82
N ALA A 132 -12.62 19.84 -5.81
CA ALA A 132 -13.20 19.24 -7.00
C ALA A 132 -13.37 20.25 -8.16
N PRO A 133 -13.09 19.85 -9.42
CA PRO A 133 -13.15 20.77 -10.56
C PRO A 133 -14.57 21.27 -10.80
N ASP A 134 -14.72 22.57 -11.00
CA ASP A 134 -15.94 23.15 -11.56
C ASP A 134 -15.91 22.93 -13.07
N LEU A 135 -16.89 22.17 -13.58
CA LEU A 135 -17.01 21.92 -15.00
C LEU A 135 -17.65 23.09 -15.73
N GLY A 136 -18.08 24.14 -15.03
CA GLY A 136 -18.63 25.37 -15.62
C GLY A 136 -20.17 25.39 -15.68
N THR A 137 -20.67 26.52 -16.18
CA THR A 137 -22.10 26.78 -16.41
C THR A 137 -22.44 26.74 -17.88
N TYR A 138 -23.54 26.11 -18.26
CA TYR A 138 -23.96 25.96 -19.65
C TYR A 138 -25.45 26.19 -19.80
N SER A 139 -25.90 26.56 -20.99
CA SER A 139 -27.35 26.63 -21.24
C SER A 139 -27.91 25.22 -21.40
N GLU A 140 -29.06 25.00 -20.80
CA GLU A 140 -29.93 23.85 -20.99
C GLU A 140 -30.30 23.64 -22.47
N ASP A 141 -30.42 24.73 -23.25
CA ASP A 141 -30.82 24.73 -24.66
C ASP A 141 -29.65 24.43 -25.63
N ILE A 142 -28.49 24.03 -25.12
CA ILE A 142 -27.33 23.73 -25.96
C ILE A 142 -27.61 22.51 -26.85
N ALA A 143 -27.46 22.69 -28.17
CA ALA A 143 -27.51 21.61 -29.14
C ALA A 143 -26.11 20.97 -29.33
N ASP A 144 -26.06 19.72 -29.79
CA ASP A 144 -24.79 19.01 -30.08
C ASP A 144 -23.91 19.84 -31.06
N PRO A 145 -22.59 20.01 -30.80
CA PRO A 145 -21.80 19.31 -29.79
C PRO A 145 -21.88 19.88 -28.38
N TYR A 146 -22.24 19.00 -27.44
CA TYR A 146 -22.14 19.28 -26.00
C TYR A 146 -20.67 19.41 -25.57
N ILE A 147 -20.45 20.15 -24.49
CA ILE A 147 -19.10 20.34 -23.97
C ILE A 147 -18.57 19.05 -23.36
N THR A 148 -17.34 18.77 -23.74
CA THR A 148 -16.63 17.54 -23.41
C THR A 148 -15.50 17.87 -22.46
N THR A 149 -15.39 17.07 -21.40
CA THR A 149 -14.28 17.14 -20.44
C THR A 149 -13.46 15.87 -20.57
N THR A 150 -12.16 16.01 -20.81
CA THR A 150 -11.26 14.85 -20.77
C THR A 150 -11.03 14.43 -19.32
N ILE A 151 -10.75 13.17 -19.07
CA ILE A 151 -10.41 12.73 -17.71
C ILE A 151 -9.12 13.37 -17.23
N ALA A 152 -8.16 13.64 -18.13
CA ALA A 152 -7.00 14.46 -17.81
C ALA A 152 -7.42 15.82 -17.22
N ASP A 153 -8.36 16.54 -17.83
CA ASP A 153 -8.83 17.83 -17.28
C ASP A 153 -9.49 17.72 -15.90
N LEU A 154 -10.02 16.54 -15.52
CA LEU A 154 -10.52 16.31 -14.15
C LEU A 154 -9.41 16.06 -13.13
N LEU A 155 -8.28 15.54 -13.60
CA LEU A 155 -7.13 15.15 -12.79
C LEU A 155 -6.10 16.30 -12.67
N PHE A 156 -6.01 17.17 -13.67
CA PHE A 156 -5.13 18.33 -13.70
C PHE A 156 -5.88 19.62 -13.35
N ASN A 157 -5.33 20.43 -12.46
CA ASN A 157 -5.87 21.74 -12.15
C ASN A 157 -5.20 22.70 -13.12
N SER A 158 -5.97 23.36 -13.97
CA SER A 158 -5.44 24.32 -14.95
C SER A 158 -4.60 25.46 -14.33
N ILE A 159 -4.67 25.67 -13.01
CA ILE A 159 -3.93 26.70 -12.26
C ILE A 159 -2.57 26.21 -11.74
N ALA A 160 -2.39 24.91 -11.48
CA ALA A 160 -1.14 24.34 -10.99
C ALA A 160 -0.58 23.40 -12.06
N VAL A 161 0.59 23.71 -12.61
CA VAL A 161 1.25 22.94 -13.69
C VAL A 161 1.83 21.62 -13.15
N GLU A 162 1.08 20.92 -12.30
CA GLU A 162 1.45 19.68 -11.60
C GLU A 162 0.21 18.77 -11.52
N SER A 163 0.42 17.44 -11.53
CA SER A 163 -0.65 16.47 -11.32
C SER A 163 -1.26 16.67 -9.93
N ASN A 164 -2.59 16.60 -9.81
CA ASN A 164 -3.24 16.59 -8.50
C ASN A 164 -3.42 15.18 -7.96
N VAL A 165 -2.77 14.19 -8.56
CA VAL A 165 -2.77 12.82 -8.08
C VAL A 165 -1.44 12.58 -7.37
N LEU A 166 -1.52 12.25 -6.09
CA LEU A 166 -0.40 11.67 -5.35
C LEU A 166 -0.57 10.17 -5.34
N ASP A 167 0.44 9.49 -5.86
CA ASP A 167 0.57 8.05 -5.76
C ASP A 167 1.95 7.73 -5.20
N VAL A 168 1.99 6.82 -4.22
CA VAL A 168 3.26 6.33 -3.68
C VAL A 168 3.84 5.23 -4.58
N ASP A 169 3.01 4.61 -5.42
CA ASP A 169 3.42 3.67 -6.44
C ASP A 169 4.06 4.39 -7.64
N ASP A 170 5.38 4.28 -7.78
CA ASP A 170 6.09 4.79 -8.97
C ASP A 170 5.54 4.21 -10.28
N GLY A 171 5.34 5.07 -11.29
CA GLY A 171 4.90 4.71 -12.64
C GLY A 171 3.41 4.42 -12.82
N ALA A 172 2.55 4.66 -11.83
CA ALA A 172 1.10 4.51 -11.95
C ALA A 172 0.53 5.41 -13.06
N VAL A 173 -0.31 4.85 -13.93
CA VAL A 173 -0.96 5.63 -15.00
C VAL A 173 -2.29 6.15 -14.47
N GLU A 174 -2.49 7.45 -14.58
CA GLU A 174 -3.65 8.10 -13.97
C GLU A 174 -4.94 7.89 -14.78
N GLY A 175 -6.04 7.74 -14.05
CA GLY A 175 -7.40 7.63 -14.55
C GLY A 175 -8.38 7.92 -13.42
N VAL A 176 -9.67 7.70 -13.66
CA VAL A 176 -10.70 7.86 -12.65
C VAL A 176 -11.62 6.66 -12.55
N ALA A 177 -12.10 6.42 -11.33
CA ALA A 177 -13.23 5.56 -11.05
C ALA A 177 -14.45 6.43 -10.69
N ILE A 178 -15.44 6.48 -11.57
CA ILE A 178 -16.69 7.20 -11.32
C ILE A 178 -17.57 6.33 -10.41
N THR A 179 -17.87 6.85 -9.21
CA THR A 179 -18.54 6.12 -8.12
C THR A 179 -19.93 6.67 -7.78
N GLY A 180 -20.33 7.78 -8.38
CA GLY A 180 -21.65 8.37 -8.16
C GLY A 180 -21.95 9.43 -9.21
N LEU A 181 -23.24 9.67 -9.44
CA LEU A 181 -23.73 10.74 -10.31
C LEU A 181 -24.87 11.45 -9.60
N ASN A 182 -24.93 12.78 -9.74
CA ASN A 182 -26.18 13.53 -9.77
C ASN A 182 -26.43 13.91 -11.22
N SER A 183 -27.51 13.41 -11.81
CA SER A 183 -27.79 13.68 -13.23
C SER A 183 -28.73 14.87 -13.43
N GLY A 184 -29.26 15.50 -12.36
CA GLY A 184 -30.29 16.53 -12.48
C GLY A 184 -31.38 16.09 -13.47
N ASN A 185 -31.65 16.93 -14.47
CA ASN A 185 -32.60 16.67 -15.55
C ASN A 185 -31.97 16.05 -16.82
N GLY A 186 -30.68 15.73 -16.84
CA GLY A 186 -29.98 15.23 -18.02
C GLY A 186 -29.39 13.85 -17.87
N THR A 187 -28.46 13.51 -18.78
CA THR A 187 -27.75 12.23 -18.80
C THR A 187 -26.24 12.44 -18.90
N TRP A 188 -25.50 11.83 -17.99
CA TRP A 188 -24.04 11.73 -18.12
C TRP A 188 -23.65 10.62 -19.10
N GLN A 189 -22.76 10.98 -20.02
CA GLN A 189 -22.20 10.07 -21.01
C GLN A 189 -20.67 10.03 -20.90
N TYR A 190 -20.08 8.92 -21.33
CA TYR A 190 -18.63 8.75 -21.46
C TYR A 190 -18.27 8.28 -22.87
N ASN A 191 -17.01 8.48 -23.26
CA ASN A 191 -16.47 8.03 -24.53
C ASN A 191 -15.03 7.54 -24.33
N THR A 192 -14.75 6.33 -24.79
CA THR A 192 -13.42 5.68 -24.74
C THR A 192 -12.73 5.62 -26.11
N GLY A 193 -13.22 6.42 -27.07
CA GLY A 193 -12.82 6.44 -28.48
C GLY A 193 -13.78 5.70 -29.43
N SER A 194 -14.87 5.12 -28.93
CA SER A 194 -15.85 4.36 -29.72
C SER A 194 -17.23 5.03 -29.85
N GLY A 195 -17.35 6.27 -29.38
CA GLY A 195 -18.61 7.02 -29.36
C GLY A 195 -19.17 7.19 -27.95
N TRP A 196 -20.23 7.98 -27.84
CA TRP A 196 -20.82 8.36 -26.56
C TRP A 196 -21.80 7.31 -26.04
N VAL A 197 -21.60 6.88 -24.80
CA VAL A 197 -22.42 5.88 -24.11
C VAL A 197 -22.88 6.44 -22.78
N ALA A 198 -24.13 6.16 -22.38
CA ALA A 198 -24.63 6.55 -21.06
C ALA A 198 -23.86 5.85 -19.94
N ILE A 199 -23.43 6.60 -18.91
CA ILE A 199 -22.71 6.03 -17.76
C ILE A 199 -23.62 5.08 -16.96
N GLY A 200 -24.90 5.45 -16.79
CA GLY A 200 -25.88 4.69 -16.01
C GLY A 200 -25.51 4.62 -14.51
N THR A 201 -26.04 3.60 -13.81
CA THR A 201 -25.80 3.46 -12.36
C THR A 201 -24.36 3.09 -12.05
N VAL A 202 -23.77 3.79 -11.07
CA VAL A 202 -22.41 3.59 -10.56
C VAL A 202 -22.41 3.64 -9.04
N SER A 203 -21.43 2.95 -8.43
CA SER A 203 -21.24 2.91 -6.98
C SER A 203 -19.78 2.58 -6.65
N ASN A 204 -19.37 2.58 -5.38
CA ASN A 204 -18.05 2.07 -4.99
C ASN A 204 -17.84 0.59 -5.36
N THR A 205 -18.91 -0.20 -5.48
CA THR A 205 -18.83 -1.63 -5.84
C THR A 205 -19.05 -1.89 -7.33
N SER A 206 -19.40 -0.86 -8.10
CA SER A 206 -19.64 -0.92 -9.54
C SER A 206 -19.27 0.43 -10.16
N ALA A 207 -18.02 0.82 -10.00
CA ALA A 207 -17.49 2.10 -10.47
C ALA A 207 -17.08 1.99 -11.95
N LEU A 208 -17.42 2.99 -12.76
CA LEU A 208 -16.98 3.05 -14.16
C LEU A 208 -15.52 3.53 -14.21
N LEU A 209 -14.65 2.74 -14.82
CA LEU A 209 -13.22 3.02 -14.91
C LEU A 209 -12.89 3.72 -16.23
N LEU A 210 -12.24 4.88 -16.17
CA LEU A 210 -11.86 5.67 -17.34
C LEU A 210 -10.40 6.10 -17.25
N ARG A 211 -9.70 6.10 -18.38
CA ARG A 211 -8.33 6.58 -18.53
C ARG A 211 -8.31 8.08 -18.68
N ASP A 212 -7.18 8.71 -18.39
CA ASP A 212 -6.84 10.10 -18.74
C ASP A 212 -7.28 10.55 -20.15
N THR A 213 -7.17 9.66 -21.13
CA THR A 213 -7.51 9.89 -22.55
C THR A 213 -9.00 9.73 -22.88
N ASP A 214 -9.79 9.19 -21.96
CA ASP A 214 -11.24 9.07 -22.13
C ASP A 214 -11.90 10.42 -21.82
N SER A 215 -13.19 10.55 -22.11
CA SER A 215 -13.93 11.80 -21.88
C SER A 215 -15.33 11.56 -21.33
N ILE A 216 -15.83 12.57 -20.62
CA ILE A 216 -17.22 12.62 -20.16
C ILE A 216 -17.92 13.87 -20.71
N ARG A 217 -19.25 13.79 -20.82
CA ARG A 217 -20.10 14.94 -21.10
C ARG A 217 -21.43 14.82 -20.38
N PHE A 218 -22.02 15.96 -20.06
CA PHE A 218 -23.41 16.03 -19.63
C PHE A 218 -24.29 16.38 -20.84
N VAL A 219 -25.40 15.66 -20.99
CA VAL A 219 -26.41 15.90 -22.03
C VAL A 219 -27.68 16.40 -21.32
N PRO A 220 -27.99 17.70 -21.34
CA PRO A 220 -29.23 18.22 -20.77
C PRO A 220 -30.45 17.72 -21.58
N ASP A 221 -31.63 17.74 -20.96
CA ASP A 221 -32.91 17.40 -21.61
C ASP A 221 -33.49 18.54 -22.46
N GLY A 222 -32.89 19.73 -22.39
CA GLY A 222 -33.38 20.93 -23.08
C GLY A 222 -34.51 21.64 -22.33
N GLU A 223 -34.79 21.27 -21.07
CA GLU A 223 -35.84 21.90 -20.27
C GLU A 223 -35.41 22.02 -18.79
N ASN A 224 -35.61 23.20 -18.18
CA ASN A 224 -35.40 23.44 -16.74
C ASN A 224 -33.93 23.31 -16.27
N ALA A 225 -33.25 24.45 -16.11
CA ALA A 225 -31.92 24.56 -15.50
C ALA A 225 -31.80 23.83 -14.14
N ASP A 226 -30.74 23.05 -13.96
CA ASP A 226 -30.41 22.33 -12.71
C ASP A 226 -28.91 21.98 -12.64
N THR A 227 -28.44 21.61 -11.45
CA THR A 227 -27.06 21.21 -11.18
C THR A 227 -26.88 19.70 -11.31
N ALA A 228 -25.97 19.29 -12.20
CA ALA A 228 -25.50 17.91 -12.31
C ALA A 228 -24.11 17.76 -11.68
N SER A 229 -23.72 16.55 -11.28
CA SER A 229 -22.37 16.31 -10.77
C SER A 229 -21.91 14.87 -10.97
N VAL A 230 -20.59 14.69 -11.05
CA VAL A 230 -19.94 13.38 -11.10
C VAL A 230 -19.09 13.19 -9.86
N THR A 231 -19.35 12.13 -9.11
CA THR A 231 -18.48 11.71 -8.00
C THR A 231 -17.45 10.71 -8.51
N PHE A 232 -16.16 10.95 -8.26
CA PHE A 232 -15.08 10.07 -8.70
C PHE A 232 -13.94 9.94 -7.68
N LYS A 233 -13.06 8.98 -7.95
CA LYS A 233 -11.79 8.73 -7.26
C LYS A 233 -10.69 8.62 -8.32
N ALA A 234 -9.44 8.95 -7.98
CA ALA A 234 -8.32 8.61 -8.84
C ALA A 234 -8.18 7.07 -8.95
N TRP A 235 -7.59 6.62 -10.05
CA TRP A 235 -7.37 5.21 -10.35
C TRP A 235 -6.02 5.04 -11.04
N ASP A 236 -5.13 4.26 -10.44
CA ASP A 236 -3.76 3.91 -10.89
C ASP A 236 -3.72 2.90 -12.05
N ARG A 237 -4.88 2.37 -12.43
CA ARG A 237 -5.05 1.35 -13.47
C ARG A 237 -4.43 -0.01 -13.14
N THR A 238 -4.08 -0.26 -11.89
CA THR A 238 -3.51 -1.55 -11.44
C THR A 238 -4.54 -2.69 -11.47
N SER A 239 -5.83 -2.37 -11.32
CA SER A 239 -6.90 -3.37 -11.39
C SER A 239 -8.12 -2.88 -12.16
N GLY A 240 -8.83 -3.83 -12.79
CA GLY A 240 -10.00 -3.55 -13.63
C GLY A 240 -9.65 -3.19 -15.06
N THR A 241 -10.68 -3.00 -15.90
CA THR A 241 -10.52 -2.67 -17.32
C THR A 241 -11.27 -1.37 -17.63
N PHE A 242 -10.63 -0.45 -18.34
CA PHE A 242 -11.26 0.81 -18.73
C PHE A 242 -12.54 0.56 -19.55
N GLY A 243 -13.50 1.46 -19.46
CA GLY A 243 -14.81 1.34 -20.10
C GLY A 243 -15.72 0.27 -19.48
N THR A 244 -15.28 -0.43 -18.44
CA THR A 244 -16.09 -1.42 -17.70
C THR A 244 -16.39 -0.93 -16.29
N LYS A 245 -17.39 -1.56 -15.65
CA LYS A 245 -17.71 -1.32 -14.24
C LYS A 245 -17.08 -2.39 -13.38
N SER A 246 -16.34 -1.98 -12.35
CA SER A 246 -15.68 -2.89 -11.41
C SER A 246 -15.83 -2.40 -9.98
N ARG A 247 -15.59 -3.29 -9.01
CA ARG A 247 -15.44 -2.87 -7.62
C ARG A 247 -14.17 -2.03 -7.50
N TYR A 248 -14.31 -0.82 -6.96
CA TYR A 248 -13.17 -0.02 -6.60
C TYR A 248 -12.58 -0.57 -5.29
N ILE A 249 -11.34 -1.04 -5.35
CA ILE A 249 -10.57 -1.48 -4.19
C ILE A 249 -9.60 -0.34 -3.88
N SER A 250 -9.85 0.41 -2.81
CA SER A 250 -8.81 1.30 -2.29
C SER A 250 -7.70 0.43 -1.69
N GLY A 251 -6.47 0.57 -2.19
CA GLY A 251 -5.28 0.18 -1.43
C GLY A 251 -5.27 0.86 -0.07
N SER A 252 -4.45 0.36 0.85
CA SER A 252 -4.49 0.74 2.27
C SER A 252 -3.93 2.14 2.52
N CYS A 253 -4.71 3.18 2.19
CA CYS A 253 -4.49 4.52 2.73
C CYS A 253 -5.80 5.18 3.22
N CYS A 254 -5.73 5.67 4.45
CA CYS A 254 -6.79 6.27 5.25
C CYS A 254 -6.85 7.78 4.97
N GLY A 255 -7.78 8.20 4.12
CA GLY A 255 -8.07 9.61 3.84
C GLY A 255 -9.21 9.71 2.83
N THR A 256 -10.12 10.68 2.98
CA THR A 256 -11.32 10.85 2.14
C THR A 256 -10.97 11.12 0.67
N CYS A 257 -10.75 10.05 -0.10
CA CYS A 257 -10.51 10.05 -1.54
C CYS A 257 -11.84 10.11 -2.31
N ARG A 258 -12.66 11.14 -2.11
CA ARG A 258 -13.94 11.30 -2.83
C ARG A 258 -14.08 12.75 -3.28
N TYR A 259 -14.23 12.94 -4.59
CA TYR A 259 -14.38 14.25 -5.21
C TYR A 259 -15.68 14.32 -6.01
N ILE A 260 -16.27 15.51 -6.10
CA ILE A 260 -17.54 15.77 -6.77
C ILE A 260 -17.33 16.90 -7.77
N ALA A 261 -17.14 16.58 -9.05
CA ALA A 261 -17.13 17.59 -10.10
C ALA A 261 -18.55 18.09 -10.32
N ILE A 262 -18.76 19.41 -10.30
CA ILE A 262 -20.08 20.02 -10.42
C ILE A 262 -20.23 20.63 -11.81
N PHE A 263 -21.40 20.44 -12.40
CA PHE A 263 -21.86 21.02 -13.65
C PHE A 263 -23.15 21.79 -13.38
N ARG A 264 -23.30 22.99 -13.94
CA ARG A 264 -24.52 23.78 -13.79
C ARG A 264 -25.13 24.01 -15.18
N ALA A 265 -26.32 23.46 -15.41
CA ALA A 265 -27.20 23.89 -16.51
C ALA A 265 -28.13 25.00 -15.99
#